data_AF-A0AAW1TP13-F1
#
_entry.id   AF-A0AAW1TP13-F1
#
_cell.length_a   1.000
_cell.length_b   1.000
_cell.length_c   1.000
_cell.angle_alpha   90.00
_cell.angle_beta   90.00
_cell.angle_gamma   90.00
#
_symmetry.space_group_name_H-M   'P 1'
#
loop_
_entity.id
_entity.type
_entity.pdbx_description
1 polymer ?
#
loop_
_entity_poly.entity_id
_entity_poly.type
_entity_poly.pdbx_seq_one_letter_code
_entity_poly.pdbx_strand_id
1 'polypeptide(L)'
;MFDRHFPTITERVTSGTCNKVPADPAIRRIKNQLNFLYTASRVRPEYRSIYTKKKEEYDGTLQRSKQKYYGNVIKNYTNKSKATWNIIKTLRGAESIESKLLTGNPATVVNDFLK
;
A
#
# COMPACT_ATOMS: atom_id res chain seq x y z
N MET A 1 5.30 12.12 7.05
CA MET A 1 4.52 11.85 5.81
C MET A 1 5.24 10.74 5.04
N PHE A 2 4.84 9.47 5.19
CA PHE A 2 5.50 8.32 4.57
C PHE A 2 4.45 7.31 4.10
N ASP A 3 3.73 7.60 3.01
CA ASP A 3 2.74 6.63 2.45
C ASP A 3 2.37 6.87 0.98
N ARG A 4 3.10 7.73 0.22
CA ARG A 4 2.81 7.96 -1.20
C ARG A 4 3.18 6.79 -2.12
N HIS A 5 3.86 5.76 -1.61
CA HIS A 5 4.58 4.76 -2.40
C HIS A 5 4.20 3.30 -2.08
N PHE A 6 3.22 3.09 -1.21
CA PHE A 6 2.54 1.81 -1.07
C PHE A 6 1.38 1.78 -2.07
N PRO A 7 1.06 0.63 -2.73
CA PRO A 7 -0.02 0.57 -3.70
C PRO A 7 -1.31 1.15 -3.12
N THR A 8 -1.74 2.24 -3.76
CA THR A 8 -3.00 2.92 -3.46
C THR A 8 -3.89 2.85 -4.68
N ILE A 9 -5.17 2.63 -4.46
CA ILE A 9 -6.21 2.77 -5.48
C ILE A 9 -6.87 4.13 -5.32
N THR A 10 -7.28 4.71 -6.44
CA THR A 10 -8.08 5.93 -6.45
C THR A 10 -9.54 5.54 -6.34
N GLU A 11 -10.17 5.81 -5.21
CA GLU A 11 -11.62 5.72 -5.08
C GLU A 11 -12.25 7.07 -5.45
N ARG A 12 -13.21 7.04 -6.39
CA ARG A 12 -14.07 8.19 -6.68
C ARG A 12 -15.13 8.27 -5.58
N VAL A 13 -15.09 9.35 -4.81
CA VAL A 13 -16.18 9.67 -3.89
C VAL A 13 -17.28 10.38 -4.68
N THR A 14 -18.53 10.18 -4.27
CA THR A 14 -19.76 10.77 -4.84
C THR A 14 -19.72 12.30 -4.99
N SER A 15 -18.77 12.99 -4.35
CA SER A 15 -18.55 14.44 -4.42
C SER A 15 -17.48 14.89 -5.43
N GLY A 16 -17.04 14.02 -6.35
CA GLY A 16 -16.02 14.38 -7.36
C GLY A 16 -14.60 14.48 -6.80
N THR A 17 -14.38 14.11 -5.53
CA THR A 17 -13.05 14.05 -4.92
C THR A 17 -12.45 12.66 -5.04
N CYS A 18 -11.19 12.60 -5.49
CA CYS A 18 -10.42 11.37 -5.67
C CYS A 18 -9.54 11.13 -4.43
N ASN A 19 -9.86 10.11 -3.63
CA ASN A 19 -9.05 9.75 -2.47
C ASN A 19 -8.14 8.57 -2.78
N LYS A 20 -6.85 8.69 -2.43
CA LYS A 20 -5.90 7.58 -2.49
C LYS A 20 -6.07 6.72 -1.24
N VAL A 21 -6.55 5.49 -1.41
CA VAL A 21 -6.72 4.52 -0.32
C VAL A 21 -5.82 3.32 -0.52
N PRO A 22 -5.36 2.64 0.55
CA PRO A 22 -4.58 1.41 0.43
C PRO A 22 -5.31 0.39 -0.45
N ALA A 23 -4.58 -0.26 -1.37
CA ALA A 23 -5.16 -1.26 -2.27
C ALA A 23 -5.66 -2.51 -1.53
N ASP A 24 -5.08 -2.81 -0.36
CA ASP A 24 -5.46 -3.95 0.47
C ASP A 24 -6.83 -3.72 1.16
N PRO A 25 -7.85 -4.55 0.86
CA PRO A 25 -9.19 -4.38 1.41
C PRO A 25 -9.25 -4.55 2.93
N ALA A 26 -8.35 -5.36 3.52
CA ALA A 26 -8.30 -5.56 4.97
C ALA A 26 -7.83 -4.28 5.68
N ILE A 27 -6.79 -3.63 5.14
CA ILE A 27 -6.27 -2.36 5.65
C ILE A 27 -7.34 -1.28 5.56
N ARG A 28 -8.08 -1.21 4.43
CA ARG A 28 -9.18 -0.25 4.25
C ARG A 28 -10.29 -0.46 5.29
N ARG A 29 -10.68 -1.70 5.55
CA ARG A 29 -11.71 -2.02 6.56
C ARG A 29 -11.28 -1.55 7.95
N ILE A 30 -10.05 -1.86 8.37
CA ILE A 30 -9.53 -1.46 9.69
C ILE A 30 -9.41 0.07 9.77
N LYS A 31 -8.98 0.74 8.70
CA LYS A 31 -8.90 2.21 8.64
C LYS A 31 -10.27 2.87 8.82
N ASN A 32 -11.32 2.32 8.21
CA ASN A 32 -12.68 2.83 8.38
C ASN A 32 -13.18 2.64 9.82
N GLN A 33 -12.90 1.48 10.43
CA GLN A 33 -13.20 1.24 11.85
C GLN A 33 -12.46 2.21 12.76
N LEU A 34 -11.19 2.51 12.46
CA LEU A 34 -10.41 3.50 13.20
C LEU A 34 -10.97 4.91 13.11
N ASN A 35 -11.41 5.35 11.94
CA ASN A 35 -12.04 6.66 11.77
C ASN A 35 -13.30 6.78 12.62
N PHE A 36 -14.13 5.73 12.64
CA PHE A 36 -15.31 5.68 13.49
C PHE A 36 -14.95 5.73 14.98
N LEU A 37 -14.01 4.88 15.41
CA LEU A 37 -13.56 4.81 16.80
C LEU A 37 -12.88 6.12 17.26
N TYR A 38 -12.16 6.79 16.37
CA TYR A 38 -11.56 8.08 16.65
C TYR A 38 -12.65 9.11 16.99
N THR A 39 -13.66 9.25 16.13
CA THR A 39 -14.80 10.14 16.37
C THR A 39 -15.55 9.76 17.65
N ALA A 40 -15.82 8.47 17.85
CA ALA A 40 -16.50 7.97 19.05
C ALA A 40 -15.70 8.26 20.33
N SER A 41 -14.38 8.12 20.30
CA SER A 41 -13.49 8.38 21.45
C SER A 41 -13.44 9.86 21.86
N ARG A 42 -13.75 10.78 20.94
CA ARG A 42 -13.85 12.22 21.24
C ARG A 42 -15.13 12.55 22.02
N VAL A 43 -16.18 11.75 21.84
CA VAL A 43 -17.47 11.93 22.52
C VAL A 43 -17.53 11.13 23.82
N ARG A 44 -17.03 9.89 23.80
CA ARG A 44 -16.99 8.99 24.96
C ARG A 44 -15.57 8.47 25.19
N PRO A 45 -14.87 8.90 26.25
CA PRO A 45 -13.49 8.50 26.54
C PRO A 45 -13.28 6.99 26.68
N GLU A 46 -14.33 6.23 27.03
CA GLU A 46 -14.31 4.77 27.16
C GLU A 46 -13.84 4.06 25.88
N TYR A 47 -14.10 4.63 24.70
CA TYR A 47 -13.66 4.06 23.43
C TYR A 47 -12.17 4.29 23.12
N ARG A 48 -11.47 5.08 23.93
CA ARG A 48 -10.05 5.40 23.69
C ARG A 48 -9.16 4.16 23.76
N SER A 49 -9.42 3.25 24.69
CA SER A 49 -8.69 1.98 24.82
C SER A 49 -8.91 1.09 23.59
N ILE A 50 -10.14 1.01 23.11
CA ILE A 50 -10.54 0.24 21.91
C ILE A 50 -9.89 0.83 20.66
N TYR A 51 -9.88 2.16 20.54
CA TYR A 51 -9.18 2.87 19.46
C TYR A 51 -7.69 2.54 19.44
N THR A 52 -7.00 2.62 20.60
CA THR A 52 -5.57 2.31 20.69
C THR A 52 -5.28 0.89 20.24
N LYS A 53 -6.04 -0.10 20.72
CA LYS A 53 -5.87 -1.51 20.33
C LYS A 53 -6.10 -1.73 18.83
N LYS A 54 -7.12 -1.08 18.25
CA LYS A 54 -7.33 -1.15 16.79
C LYS A 54 -6.25 -0.43 15.99
N LYS A 55 -5.62 0.59 16.56
CA LYS A 55 -4.52 1.30 15.91
C LYS A 55 -3.29 0.41 15.81
N GLU A 56 -2.97 -0.31 16.87
CA GLU A 56 -1.89 -1.32 16.86
C GLU A 56 -2.15 -2.43 15.83
N GLU A 57 -3.40 -2.90 15.71
CA GLU A 57 -3.78 -3.88 14.70
C GLU A 57 -3.63 -3.34 13.28
N TYR A 58 -4.01 -2.09 13.05
CA TYR A 58 -3.82 -1.41 11.77
C TYR A 58 -2.34 -1.31 11.41
N ASP A 59 -1.51 -0.83 12.33
CA ASP A 59 -0.08 -0.64 12.12
C ASP A 59 0.61 -1.99 11.83
N GLY A 60 0.28 -3.04 12.57
CA GLY A 60 0.79 -4.39 12.34
C GLY A 60 0.35 -4.96 10.98
N THR A 61 -0.91 -4.76 10.60
CA THR A 61 -1.42 -5.22 9.29
C THR A 61 -0.74 -4.47 8.13
N LEU A 62 -0.58 -3.15 8.27
CA LEU A 62 0.10 -2.31 7.30
C LEU A 62 1.56 -2.73 7.13
N GLN A 63 2.27 -2.99 8.24
CA GLN A 63 3.66 -3.46 8.20
C GLN A 63 3.80 -4.80 7.46
N ARG A 64 2.94 -5.78 7.75
CA ARG A 64 2.96 -7.09 7.06
C ARG A 64 2.67 -6.95 5.57
N SER A 65 1.70 -6.11 5.20
CA SER A 65 1.36 -5.88 3.79
C SER A 65 2.51 -5.17 3.04
N LYS A 66 3.17 -4.19 3.68
CA LYS A 66 4.42 -3.56 3.18
C LYS A 66 5.54 -4.58 2.96
N GLN A 67 5.82 -5.42 3.95
CA GLN A 67 6.84 -6.46 3.85
C GLN A 67 6.54 -7.44 2.70
N LYS A 68 5.29 -7.87 2.57
CA LYS A 68 4.85 -8.75 1.47
C LYS A 68 5.04 -8.09 0.10
N TYR A 69 4.62 -6.85 -0.05
CA TYR A 69 4.75 -6.12 -1.31
C TYR A 69 6.22 -5.94 -1.73
N TYR A 70 7.04 -5.33 -0.87
CA TYR A 70 8.45 -5.09 -1.20
C TYR A 70 9.26 -6.39 -1.30
N GLY A 71 8.91 -7.41 -0.50
CA GLY A 71 9.47 -8.75 -0.63
C GLY A 71 9.20 -9.38 -1.99
N ASN A 72 7.98 -9.23 -2.52
CA ASN A 72 7.65 -9.69 -3.87
C ASN A 72 8.37 -8.88 -4.95
N VAL A 73 8.51 -7.56 -4.79
CA VAL A 73 9.31 -6.73 -5.70
C VAL A 73 10.74 -7.24 -5.77
N ILE A 74 11.39 -7.48 -4.64
CA ILE A 74 12.78 -7.99 -4.61
C ILE A 74 12.88 -9.38 -5.27
N LYS A 75 11.91 -10.27 -5.01
CA LYS A 75 11.90 -11.62 -5.59
C LYS A 75 11.77 -11.61 -7.12
N ASN A 76 11.01 -10.67 -7.67
CA ASN A 76 10.73 -10.60 -9.11
C ASN A 76 11.82 -9.86 -9.89
N TYR A 77 12.76 -9.19 -9.22
CA TYR A 77 13.89 -8.54 -9.87
C TYR A 77 15.04 -9.54 -10.07
N THR A 78 15.64 -9.54 -11.26
CA THR A 78 16.83 -10.34 -11.57
C THR A 78 18.02 -9.92 -10.69
N ASN A 79 18.16 -8.63 -10.40
CA ASN A 79 19.20 -8.08 -9.53
C ASN A 79 18.59 -7.52 -8.23
N LYS A 80 18.78 -8.26 -7.13
CA LYS A 80 18.25 -7.92 -5.80
C LYS A 80 18.80 -6.60 -5.26
N SER A 81 20.09 -6.31 -5.48
CA SER A 81 20.71 -5.06 -5.04
C SER A 81 20.09 -3.85 -5.73
N LYS A 82 19.84 -3.96 -7.05
CA LYS A 82 19.15 -2.91 -7.82
C LYS A 82 17.70 -2.74 -7.35
N ALA A 83 17.01 -3.83 -7.04
CA ALA A 83 15.66 -3.80 -6.48
C ALA A 83 15.60 -3.04 -5.14
N THR A 84 16.53 -3.35 -4.23
CA THR A 84 16.64 -2.68 -2.93
C THR A 84 16.92 -1.18 -3.09
N TRP A 85 17.86 -0.80 -3.95
CA TRP A 85 18.15 0.61 -4.23
C TRP A 85 16.95 1.34 -4.83
N ASN A 86 16.20 0.69 -5.71
CA ASN A 86 14.98 1.26 -6.28
C ASN A 86 13.92 1.49 -5.19
N ILE A 87 13.70 0.50 -4.32
CA ILE A 87 12.79 0.63 -3.17
C ILE A 87 13.20 1.80 -2.26
N ILE A 88 14.50 1.93 -1.95
CA ILE A 88 15.01 3.03 -1.12
C ILE A 88 14.75 4.39 -1.79
N LYS A 89 15.03 4.51 -3.09
CA LYS A 89 14.74 5.74 -3.85
C LYS A 89 13.26 6.09 -3.81
N THR A 90 12.39 5.10 -3.97
CA THR A 90 10.95 5.29 -3.91
C THR A 90 10.49 5.70 -2.52
N LEU A 91 10.98 5.07 -1.45
CA LEU A 91 10.63 5.46 -0.08
C LEU A 91 11.08 6.89 0.26
N ARG A 92 12.17 7.37 -0.35
CA ARG A 92 12.66 8.74 -0.22
C ARG A 92 11.91 9.76 -1.10
N GLY A 93 10.96 9.32 -1.91
CA GLY A 93 10.15 10.18 -2.77
C GLY A 93 10.84 10.62 -4.06
N ALA A 94 11.96 9.98 -4.43
CA ALA A 94 12.71 10.33 -5.63
C ALA A 94 12.04 9.82 -6.91
N GLU A 95 11.49 8.59 -6.90
CA GLU A 95 10.90 7.95 -8.09
C GLU A 95 9.76 6.98 -7.70
N SER A 96 8.70 6.89 -8.51
CA SER A 96 7.72 5.81 -8.39
C SER A 96 8.37 4.48 -8.73
N ILE A 97 8.03 3.38 -8.01
CA ILE A 97 8.37 2.04 -8.52
C ILE A 97 7.49 1.84 -9.75
N GLU A 98 8.00 2.18 -10.93
CA GLU A 98 7.54 1.55 -12.16
C GLU A 98 7.86 0.08 -12.03
N SER A 99 6.93 -0.67 -11.47
CA SER A 99 6.92 -2.09 -11.69
C SER A 99 6.68 -2.25 -13.18
N LYS A 100 7.75 -2.43 -13.95
CA LYS A 100 7.71 -3.25 -15.16
C LYS A 100 7.39 -4.68 -14.74
N LEU A 101 6.24 -4.86 -14.09
CA LEU A 101 5.54 -6.11 -13.98
C LEU A 101 5.07 -6.33 -15.40
N LEU A 102 5.91 -7.00 -16.19
CA LEU A 102 5.46 -7.67 -17.40
C LEU A 102 4.49 -8.75 -16.92
N THR A 103 3.24 -8.37 -16.72
CA THR A 103 2.14 -9.31 -16.59
C THR A 103 1.85 -9.87 -17.97
N GLY A 104 2.37 -11.07 -18.23
CA GLY A 104 2.18 -11.78 -19.48
C GLY A 104 3.00 -13.06 -19.47
N ASN A 105 2.53 -14.08 -20.20
CA ASN A 105 3.35 -15.26 -20.46
C ASN A 105 4.64 -14.80 -21.17
N PRO A 106 5.84 -15.23 -20.74
CA PRO A 106 7.11 -14.82 -21.34
C PRO A 106 7.12 -14.92 -22.88
N ALA A 107 6.44 -15.94 -23.42
CA ALA A 107 6.31 -16.12 -24.88
C ALA A 107 5.53 -14.98 -25.56
N THR A 108 4.50 -14.44 -24.90
CA THR A 108 3.67 -13.35 -25.45
C THR A 108 4.44 -12.04 -25.45
N VAL A 109 5.20 -11.76 -24.39
CA VAL A 109 6.03 -10.54 -24.29
C VAL A 109 7.14 -10.53 -25.34
N VAL A 110 7.76 -11.68 -25.61
CA VAL A 110 8.79 -11.81 -26.65
C VAL A 110 8.20 -11.60 -28.04
N ASN A 111 7.02 -12.14 -28.31
CA ASN A 111 6.36 -11.98 -29.61
C ASN A 111 5.94 -10.54 -29.91
N ASP A 112 5.57 -9.76 -28.90
CA ASP A 112 5.24 -8.34 -29.09
C ASP A 112 6.48 -7.45 -29.29
N PHE A 113 7.67 -7.89 -28.87
CA PHE A 113 8.93 -7.16 -29.06
C PHE A 113 9.59 -7.44 -30.42
N LEU A 114 9.31 -8.61 -31.00
CA LEU A 114 9.86 -9.05 -32.30
C LEU A 114 9.00 -8.64 -33.50
N LYS A 115 7.89 -7.92 -33.27
CA LYS A 115 7.08 -7.26 -34.29
C LYS A 115 7.46 -5.79 -34.40
#